data_AF-A0A7S4S229-F1
#
_entry.id   AF-A0A7S4S229-F1
#
_cell.length_a   1.000
_cell.length_b   1.000
_cell.length_c   1.000
_cell.angle_alpha   90.00
_cell.angle_beta   90.00
_cell.angle_gamma   90.00
#
_symmetry.space_group_name_H-M   'P 1'
#
loop_
_entity.id
_entity.type
_entity.pdbx_description
1 polymer ?
#
loop_
_entity_poly.entity_id
_entity_poly.type
_entity_poly.pdbx_seq_one_letter_code
_entity_poly.pdbx_strand_id
1 'polypeptide(L)'
;VTCILMKSALKASRDGSILIQRHSNDKSLDIETCKRGRVGDRIYPNDTLYRQIQLDMASEQWHKAYASSRHNATLLHNVTVIYEDDYIAIVNKPGGVNMFPHSTHASGEITMKEILPYVLRPPADGMSDVLPIPEAAHRLDKLTSGLVVVAKTRPSLRYLSQLFQTRAIEKTYTAICYGVPTPKGNEIEKDGWHSMTEPLDGKPAITFWRVVQQWKH
;
A
#
# COMPACT_ATOMS: atom_id res chain seq x y z
N VAL A 1 17.68 27.44 9.85
CA VAL A 1 16.47 27.58 9.01
C VAL A 1 16.67 26.69 7.79
N THR A 2 16.16 25.46 7.85
CA THR A 2 16.34 24.49 6.77
C THR A 2 15.00 24.30 6.10
N CYS A 3 14.85 24.86 4.90
CA CYS A 3 13.64 24.81 4.10
C CYS A 3 13.65 23.47 3.34
N ILE A 4 12.81 22.50 3.74
CA ILE A 4 12.67 21.23 3.02
C ILE A 4 11.54 21.41 2.01
N LEU A 5 11.90 21.49 0.73
CA LEU A 5 10.98 21.50 -0.40
C LEU A 5 10.46 20.07 -0.61
N MET A 6 9.26 19.73 -0.14
CA MET A 6 8.66 18.42 -0.40
C MET A 6 7.78 18.47 -1.67
N LYS A 7 8.14 17.67 -2.67
CA LYS A 7 7.32 17.33 -3.85
C LYS A 7 6.48 16.08 -3.55
N SER A 8 5.41 16.18 -2.76
CA SER A 8 4.27 15.24 -2.75
C SER A 8 3.40 15.45 -1.51
N ALA A 9 2.09 15.53 -1.70
CA ALA A 9 1.10 15.73 -0.65
C ALA A 9 1.01 14.51 0.28
N LEU A 10 1.16 14.75 1.59
CA LEU A 10 0.94 13.73 2.61
C LEU A 10 -0.01 14.22 3.69
N LYS A 11 -0.83 13.26 4.10
CA LYS A 11 -1.94 13.36 5.03
C LYS A 11 -1.52 14.06 6.32
N ALA A 12 -2.22 15.15 6.67
CA ALA A 12 -1.98 15.84 7.92
C ALA A 12 -2.36 14.95 9.13
N SER A 13 -1.41 14.81 10.06
CA SER A 13 -1.44 14.06 11.31
C SER A 13 -2.67 14.34 12.19
N ARG A 14 -3.15 13.30 12.89
CA ARG A 14 -4.32 13.30 13.80
C ARG A 14 -4.22 14.32 14.96
N ASP A 15 -3.05 14.82 15.30
CA ASP A 15 -2.86 15.73 16.45
C ASP A 15 -2.83 17.21 16.10
N GLY A 16 -3.13 17.58 14.85
CA GLY A 16 -3.08 18.98 14.41
C GLY A 16 -1.68 19.59 14.55
N SER A 17 -0.65 18.76 14.44
CA SER A 17 0.78 19.13 14.44
C SER A 17 1.23 19.68 13.09
N ILE A 18 0.30 19.97 12.19
CA ILE A 18 0.58 20.53 10.86
C ILE A 18 -0.16 21.85 10.71
N LEU A 19 0.56 22.87 10.26
CA LEU A 19 0.04 24.15 9.85
C LEU A 19 0.11 24.25 8.33
N ILE A 20 -0.92 24.85 7.73
CA ILE A 20 -1.07 25.03 6.29
C ILE A 20 -1.11 26.54 6.04
N GLN A 21 -0.12 27.06 5.32
CA GLN A 21 -0.11 28.44 4.81
C GLN A 21 -0.48 28.39 3.33
N ARG A 22 -1.60 29.02 2.99
CA ARG A 22 -2.19 28.94 1.64
C ARG A 22 -1.52 29.93 0.70
N HIS A 23 -1.18 29.48 -0.50
CA HIS A 23 -0.75 30.34 -1.61
C HIS A 23 0.31 31.41 -1.23
N SER A 24 1.24 31.06 -0.35
CA SER A 24 2.28 32.00 0.04
C SER A 24 3.45 31.91 -0.94
N ASN A 25 3.72 33.01 -1.64
CA ASN A 25 4.96 33.16 -2.40
C ASN A 25 6.18 33.31 -1.48
N ASP A 26 5.94 33.68 -0.22
CA ASP A 26 6.96 33.72 0.82
C ASP A 26 7.00 32.38 1.58
N LYS A 27 8.19 31.79 1.67
CA LYS A 27 8.44 30.55 2.42
C LYS A 27 8.67 30.78 3.90
N SER A 28 8.60 32.03 4.35
CA SER A 28 8.66 32.38 5.76
C SER A 28 7.36 31.96 6.48
N LEU A 29 7.53 31.36 7.67
CA LEU A 29 6.39 30.98 8.49
C LEU A 29 5.73 32.23 9.04
N ASP A 30 4.52 32.49 8.58
CA ASP A 30 3.62 33.45 9.19
C ASP A 30 2.52 32.69 9.95
N ILE A 31 2.58 32.76 11.28
CA ILE A 31 1.71 32.02 12.18
C ILE A 31 0.26 32.55 12.11
N GLU A 32 0.08 33.83 11.82
CA GLU A 32 -1.25 34.46 11.82
C GLU A 32 -2.08 34.04 10.61
N THR A 33 -1.41 33.80 9.47
CA THR A 33 -2.06 33.34 8.22
C THR A 33 -2.13 31.82 8.10
N CYS A 34 -1.49 31.09 9.03
CA CYS A 34 -1.50 29.64 9.05
C CYS A 34 -2.82 29.06 9.59
N LYS A 35 -3.39 28.10 8.84
CA LYS A 35 -4.49 27.26 9.33
C LYS A 35 -3.93 25.97 9.95
N ARG A 36 -4.42 25.59 11.13
CA ARG A 36 -4.16 24.25 11.70
C ARG A 36 -4.84 23.17 10.84
N GLY A 37 -4.03 22.28 10.27
CA GLY A 37 -4.49 21.20 9.40
C GLY A 37 -5.28 20.15 10.17
N ARG A 38 -6.39 19.71 9.58
CA ARG A 38 -7.24 18.62 10.08
C ARG A 38 -7.26 17.46 9.09
N VAL A 39 -7.55 16.26 9.59
CA VAL A 39 -7.75 15.08 8.74
C VAL A 39 -8.91 15.36 7.77
N GLY A 40 -8.62 15.35 6.46
CA GLY A 40 -9.58 15.67 5.40
C GLY A 40 -9.41 17.05 4.76
N ASP A 41 -8.55 17.91 5.31
CA ASP A 41 -8.19 19.17 4.65
C ASP A 41 -7.44 18.89 3.33
N ARG A 42 -7.88 19.53 2.25
CA ARG A 42 -7.22 19.48 0.94
C ARG A 42 -6.00 20.39 0.92
N ILE A 43 -4.93 19.96 0.25
CA ILE A 43 -3.69 20.73 0.05
C ILE A 43 -3.58 21.01 -1.45
N TYR A 44 -3.28 22.25 -1.82
CA TYR A 44 -3.16 22.69 -3.20
C TYR A 44 -1.69 22.97 -3.55
N PRO A 45 -1.33 22.95 -4.85
CA PRO A 45 -0.05 23.45 -5.31
C PRO A 45 0.23 24.87 -4.77
N ASN A 46 1.45 25.12 -4.30
CA ASN A 46 1.91 26.36 -3.62
C ASN A 46 1.43 26.57 -2.18
N ASP A 47 0.77 25.58 -1.56
CA ASP A 47 0.63 25.58 -0.11
C ASP A 47 1.97 25.23 0.55
N THR A 48 2.29 25.93 1.64
CA THR A 48 3.43 25.58 2.50
C THR A 48 2.93 24.87 3.74
N LEU A 49 3.48 23.68 4.01
CA LEU A 49 3.14 22.87 5.18
C LEU A 49 4.24 22.98 6.23
N TYR A 50 3.87 23.31 7.46
CA TYR A 50 4.78 23.33 8.59
C TYR A 50 4.40 22.22 9.56
N ARG A 51 5.39 21.42 9.98
CA ARG A 51 5.19 20.43 11.03
C ARG A 51 5.71 20.98 12.35
N GLN A 52 4.83 21.13 13.32
CA GLN A 52 5.23 21.41 14.70
C GLN A 52 5.82 20.13 15.30
N ILE A 53 7.08 20.21 15.70
CA ILE A 53 7.80 19.13 16.38
C ILE A 53 8.09 19.62 17.79
N GLN A 54 7.60 18.92 18.80
CA GLN A 54 8.03 19.15 20.17
C GLN A 54 9.40 18.52 20.36
N LEU A 55 10.40 19.35 20.67
CA LEU A 55 11.76 18.90 20.95
C LEU A 55 11.81 18.41 22.39
N ASP A 56 11.68 17.10 22.57
CA ASP A 56 12.08 16.46 23.82
C ASP A 56 13.59 16.18 23.76
N MET A 57 14.37 17.06 24.39
CA MET A 57 15.82 16.95 24.43
C MET A 57 16.32 15.81 25.31
N ALA A 58 15.43 15.14 26.07
CA ALA A 58 15.80 14.12 27.05
C ALA A 58 15.53 12.68 26.60
N SER A 59 14.81 12.43 25.49
CA SER A 59 14.45 11.07 25.07
C SER A 59 15.35 10.51 23.97
N GLU A 60 15.91 9.31 24.19
CA GLU A 60 16.54 8.46 23.17
C GLU A 60 15.62 8.17 21.95
N GLN A 61 14.32 8.43 22.08
CA GLN A 61 13.33 8.31 20.99
C GLN A 61 13.65 9.25 19.82
N TRP A 62 14.31 10.38 20.08
CA TRP A 62 14.69 11.34 19.04
C TRP A 62 15.63 10.73 17.99
N HIS A 63 16.55 9.86 18.41
CA HIS A 63 17.49 9.19 17.51
C HIS A 63 16.82 8.05 16.70
N LYS A 64 15.83 7.35 17.27
CA LYS A 64 15.09 6.31 16.55
C LYS A 64 14.20 6.85 15.43
N ALA A 65 13.55 8.00 15.63
CA ALA A 65 12.70 8.63 14.61
C ALA A 65 13.50 9.12 13.39
N TYR A 66 14.76 9.53 13.59
CA TYR A 66 15.65 9.95 12.50
C TYR A 66 16.36 8.77 11.83
N ALA A 67 16.77 7.75 12.57
CA ALA A 67 17.44 6.57 12.04
C ALA A 67 16.52 5.66 11.20
N SER A 68 15.24 5.56 11.57
CA SER A 68 14.22 4.82 10.79
C SER A 68 13.89 5.46 9.44
N SER A 69 14.28 6.72 9.22
CA SER A 69 14.04 7.43 7.96
C SER A 69 14.86 6.88 6.76
N ARG A 70 16.02 6.25 7.01
CA ARG A 70 16.89 5.73 5.94
C ARG A 70 16.46 4.36 5.38
N HIS A 71 15.88 3.49 6.20
CA HIS A 71 15.33 2.21 5.70
C HIS A 71 14.03 2.40 4.91
N ASN A 72 13.31 3.48 5.19
CA ASN A 72 12.01 3.77 4.63
C ASN A 72 12.05 4.38 3.21
N ALA A 73 13.12 5.09 2.86
CA ALA A 73 13.29 5.66 1.53
C ALA A 73 13.47 4.58 0.44
N THR A 74 14.21 3.51 0.75
CA THR A 74 14.51 2.43 -0.22
C THR A 74 13.27 1.61 -0.58
N LEU A 75 12.33 1.42 0.37
CA LEU A 75 11.09 0.66 0.13
C LEU A 75 10.08 1.41 -0.75
N LEU A 76 10.08 2.74 -0.70
CA LEU A 76 9.25 3.58 -1.59
C LEU A 76 9.62 3.40 -3.07
N HIS A 77 10.89 3.11 -3.37
CA HIS A 77 11.37 2.96 -4.75
C HIS A 77 11.08 1.58 -5.38
N ASN A 78 10.68 0.58 -4.59
CA ASN A 78 10.55 -0.80 -5.07
C ASN A 78 9.12 -1.21 -5.45
N VAL A 79 8.11 -0.37 -5.22
CA VAL A 79 6.73 -0.64 -5.64
C VAL A 79 6.50 -0.04 -7.01
N THR A 80 6.33 -0.89 -8.03
CA THR A 80 6.04 -0.44 -9.40
C THR A 80 4.55 -0.32 -9.63
N VAL A 81 4.09 0.79 -10.20
CA VAL A 81 2.71 0.95 -10.67
C VAL A 81 2.62 0.40 -12.09
N ILE A 82 1.86 -0.67 -12.29
CA ILE A 82 1.67 -1.33 -13.59
C ILE A 82 0.53 -0.66 -14.36
N TYR A 83 -0.51 -0.28 -13.64
CA TYR A 83 -1.67 0.41 -14.18
C TYR A 83 -2.21 1.39 -13.14
N GLU A 84 -2.69 2.54 -13.58
CA GLU A 84 -3.40 3.47 -12.72
C GLU A 84 -4.34 4.35 -13.54
N ASP A 85 -5.58 4.46 -13.07
CA ASP A 85 -6.54 5.48 -13.48
C ASP A 85 -7.04 6.25 -12.25
N ASP A 86 -8.14 6.98 -12.42
CA ASP A 86 -8.74 7.79 -11.36
C ASP A 86 -9.41 6.95 -10.26
N TYR A 87 -9.81 5.72 -10.57
CA TYR A 87 -10.66 4.87 -9.75
C TYR A 87 -9.91 3.70 -9.11
N ILE A 88 -8.95 3.11 -9.82
CA ILE A 88 -8.18 1.95 -9.41
C ILE A 88 -6.70 2.07 -9.82
N ALA A 89 -5.86 1.25 -9.19
CA ALA A 89 -4.48 1.03 -9.59
C ALA A 89 -4.12 -0.46 -9.46
N ILE A 90 -3.14 -0.91 -10.25
CA ILE A 90 -2.50 -2.21 -10.12
C ILE A 90 -1.04 -1.95 -9.81
N VAL A 91 -0.59 -2.41 -8.65
CA VAL A 91 0.80 -2.27 -8.21
C VAL A 91 1.47 -3.64 -8.12
N ASN A 92 2.77 -3.70 -8.42
CA ASN A 92 3.58 -4.87 -8.16
C ASN A 92 4.20 -4.75 -6.76
N LYS A 93 3.68 -5.55 -5.83
CA LYS A 93 4.15 -5.64 -4.44
C LYS A 93 5.46 -6.44 -4.39
N PRO A 94 6.54 -5.92 -3.80
CA PRO A 94 7.75 -6.69 -3.55
C PRO A 94 7.53 -7.75 -2.45
N GLY A 95 8.29 -8.85 -2.51
CA GLY A 95 8.37 -9.82 -1.42
C GLY A 95 9.02 -9.18 -0.18
N GLY A 96 8.66 -9.66 1.01
CA GLY A 96 9.15 -9.16 2.30
C GLY A 96 8.32 -8.01 2.91
N VAL A 97 7.40 -7.40 2.16
CA VAL A 97 6.57 -6.28 2.65
C VAL A 97 5.18 -6.77 3.08
N ASN A 98 4.71 -6.31 4.24
CA ASN A 98 3.37 -6.65 4.75
C ASN A 98 2.28 -5.82 4.07
N MET A 99 1.09 -6.38 3.86
CA MET A 99 -0.05 -5.64 3.30
C MET A 99 -0.66 -4.64 4.30
N PHE A 100 -0.84 -5.07 5.55
CA PHE A 100 -1.55 -4.35 6.59
C PHE A 100 -0.84 -4.43 7.95
N PRO A 101 -1.12 -3.49 8.87
CA PRO A 101 -0.75 -3.60 10.28
C PRO A 101 -1.26 -4.89 10.96
N HIS A 102 -0.51 -5.42 11.92
CA HIS A 102 -0.72 -6.68 12.65
C HIS A 102 0.00 -6.59 14.00
N SER A 103 -0.47 -7.37 14.99
CA SER A 103 -0.04 -7.24 16.39
C SER A 103 1.44 -7.58 16.64
N THR A 104 2.04 -8.42 15.81
CA THR A 104 3.44 -8.85 15.91
C THR A 104 4.39 -7.98 15.07
N HIS A 105 3.93 -6.83 14.58
CA HIS A 105 4.78 -5.95 13.79
C HIS A 105 5.95 -5.43 14.60
N ALA A 106 7.16 -5.76 14.13
CA ALA A 106 8.37 -5.16 14.63
C ALA A 106 8.32 -3.64 14.38
N SER A 107 8.64 -2.88 15.42
CA SER A 107 8.71 -1.42 15.34
C SER A 107 9.64 -1.01 14.18
N GLY A 108 9.08 -0.33 13.18
CA GLY A 108 9.80 0.17 12.01
C GLY A 108 9.55 -0.55 10.68
N GLU A 109 8.78 -1.65 10.64
CA GLU A 109 8.37 -2.25 9.35
C GLU A 109 7.26 -1.43 8.67
N ILE A 110 7.49 -0.99 7.42
CA ILE A 110 6.46 -0.33 6.61
C ILE A 110 5.55 -1.36 5.93
N THR A 111 4.26 -1.03 5.85
CA THR A 111 3.25 -1.81 5.13
C THR A 111 2.86 -1.20 3.78
N MET A 112 2.29 -2.01 2.88
CA MET A 112 1.74 -1.52 1.61
C MET A 112 0.68 -0.44 1.83
N LYS A 113 -0.18 -0.58 2.84
CA LYS A 113 -1.18 0.45 3.19
C LYS A 113 -0.56 1.83 3.45
N GLU A 114 0.65 1.86 4.01
CA GLU A 114 1.39 3.09 4.26
C GLU A 114 2.12 3.58 3.01
N ILE A 115 2.58 2.68 2.13
CA ILE A 115 3.30 3.03 0.90
C ILE A 115 2.37 3.57 -0.20
N LEU A 116 1.18 3.00 -0.36
CA LEU A 116 0.28 3.28 -1.48
C LEU A 116 -0.03 4.79 -1.71
N PRO A 117 -0.30 5.61 -0.68
CA PRO A 117 -0.53 7.04 -0.86
C PRO A 117 0.65 7.82 -1.46
N TYR A 118 1.87 7.29 -1.31
CA TYR A 118 3.11 7.92 -1.78
C TYR A 118 3.49 7.49 -3.19
N VAL A 119 3.01 6.32 -3.60
CA VAL A 119 3.32 5.70 -4.89
C VAL A 119 2.27 6.01 -5.95
N LEU A 120 1.01 6.19 -5.55
CA LEU A 120 -0.11 6.45 -6.45
C LEU A 120 -0.30 7.95 -6.69
N ARG A 121 -0.82 8.30 -7.86
CA ARG A 121 -1.18 9.68 -8.21
C ARG A 121 -2.33 10.16 -7.32
N PRO A 122 -2.32 11.45 -6.93
CA PRO A 122 -3.43 12.04 -6.23
C PRO A 122 -4.72 11.96 -7.09
N PRO A 123 -5.89 11.94 -6.45
CA PRO A 123 -7.17 12.00 -7.14
C PRO A 123 -7.28 13.26 -7.99
N ALA A 124 -7.98 13.17 -9.12
CA ALA A 124 -8.28 14.34 -9.94
C ALA A 124 -9.21 15.32 -9.21
N ASP A 125 -9.10 16.60 -9.55
CA ASP A 125 -9.95 17.64 -8.97
C ASP A 125 -11.43 17.37 -9.31
N GLY A 126 -12.30 17.59 -8.32
CA GLY A 126 -13.75 17.41 -8.49
C GLY A 126 -14.25 15.97 -8.35
N MET A 127 -13.38 14.96 -8.16
CA MET A 127 -13.84 13.60 -7.89
C MET A 127 -14.62 13.50 -6.57
N SER A 128 -15.74 12.78 -6.61
CA SER A 128 -16.50 12.38 -5.42
C SER A 128 -16.05 11.01 -4.90
N ASP A 129 -16.39 10.71 -3.64
CA ASP A 129 -16.22 9.38 -3.02
C ASP A 129 -14.79 8.81 -3.03
N VAL A 130 -13.79 9.67 -3.19
CA VAL A 130 -12.38 9.35 -3.07
C VAL A 130 -12.08 8.78 -1.68
N LEU A 131 -11.30 7.70 -1.64
CA LEU A 131 -10.85 7.13 -0.37
C LEU A 131 -9.78 8.02 0.27
N PRO A 132 -9.83 8.25 1.60
CA PRO A 132 -8.80 9.03 2.28
C PRO A 132 -7.38 8.42 2.19
N ILE A 133 -7.27 7.13 1.95
CA ILE A 133 -6.06 6.36 1.63
C ILE A 133 -6.51 5.31 0.59
N PRO A 134 -5.79 5.12 -0.53
CA PRO A 134 -6.07 4.01 -1.45
C PRO A 134 -5.99 2.66 -0.73
N GLU A 135 -6.93 1.76 -0.99
CA GLU A 135 -7.04 0.49 -0.28
C GLU A 135 -6.90 -0.71 -1.22
N ALA A 136 -6.04 -1.67 -0.87
CA ALA A 136 -5.92 -2.92 -1.60
C ALA A 136 -7.21 -3.74 -1.45
N ALA A 137 -7.78 -4.20 -2.58
CA ALA A 137 -9.01 -4.99 -2.59
C ALA A 137 -8.79 -6.46 -2.21
N HIS A 138 -7.53 -6.91 -2.21
CA HIS A 138 -7.11 -8.22 -1.72
C HIS A 138 -5.71 -8.10 -1.10
N ARG A 139 -5.25 -9.20 -0.48
CA ARG A 139 -3.91 -9.27 0.12
C ARG A 139 -3.05 -10.33 -0.55
N LEU A 140 -1.75 -10.13 -0.44
CA LEU A 140 -0.70 -11.14 -0.61
C LEU A 140 0.03 -11.31 0.73
N ASP A 141 0.63 -12.47 0.96
CA ASP A 141 1.42 -12.70 2.17
C ASP A 141 2.74 -11.91 2.15
N LYS A 142 3.40 -11.81 3.31
CA LYS A 142 4.61 -10.99 3.48
C LYS A 142 5.65 -11.32 2.42
N LEU A 143 5.99 -12.60 2.27
CA LEU A 143 7.03 -13.09 1.34
C LEU A 143 6.54 -13.21 -0.11
N THR A 144 5.23 -13.12 -0.35
CA THR A 144 4.66 -13.22 -1.69
C THR A 144 4.78 -11.89 -2.42
N SER A 145 5.47 -11.88 -3.56
CA SER A 145 5.49 -10.76 -4.50
C SER A 145 4.39 -10.89 -5.55
N GLY A 146 4.01 -9.78 -6.18
CA GLY A 146 3.15 -9.80 -7.36
C GLY A 146 2.09 -8.72 -7.36
N LEU A 147 1.12 -8.87 -8.26
CA LEU A 147 0.12 -7.86 -8.54
C LEU A 147 -0.88 -7.72 -7.40
N VAL A 148 -1.15 -6.47 -7.03
CA VAL A 148 -2.18 -6.08 -6.07
C VAL A 148 -3.07 -5.04 -6.71
N VAL A 149 -4.38 -5.30 -6.72
CA VAL A 149 -5.38 -4.33 -7.17
C VAL A 149 -5.78 -3.42 -6.01
N VAL A 150 -5.73 -2.12 -6.25
CA VAL A 150 -5.95 -1.05 -5.27
C VAL A 150 -7.10 -0.18 -5.73
N ALA A 151 -8.05 0.08 -4.85
CA ALA A 151 -9.12 1.04 -5.07
C ALA A 151 -8.70 2.44 -4.62
N LYS A 152 -9.02 3.45 -5.43
CA LYS A 152 -8.84 4.87 -5.11
C LYS A 152 -10.14 5.55 -4.67
N THR A 153 -11.30 4.96 -5.00
CA THR A 153 -12.63 5.44 -4.59
C THR A 153 -13.44 4.36 -3.86
N ARG A 154 -14.41 4.78 -3.06
CA ARG A 154 -15.30 3.88 -2.30
C ARG A 154 -16.18 3.01 -3.20
N PRO A 155 -16.78 3.51 -4.30
CA PRO A 155 -17.50 2.66 -5.26
C PRO A 155 -16.60 1.58 -5.85
N SER A 156 -15.37 1.93 -6.26
CA SER A 156 -14.41 0.96 -6.81
C SER A 156 -14.01 -0.11 -5.80
N LEU A 157 -13.80 0.26 -4.53
CA LEU A 157 -13.48 -0.71 -3.48
C LEU A 157 -14.61 -1.72 -3.30
N ARG A 158 -15.87 -1.25 -3.25
CA ARG A 158 -17.04 -2.14 -3.14
C ARG A 158 -17.16 -3.07 -4.34
N TYR A 159 -16.99 -2.53 -5.54
CA TYR A 159 -17.06 -3.31 -6.77
C TYR A 159 -15.96 -4.38 -6.83
N LEU A 160 -14.71 -4.02 -6.56
CA LEU A 160 -13.60 -4.97 -6.51
C LEU A 160 -13.80 -6.05 -5.44
N SER A 161 -14.30 -5.67 -4.26
CA SER A 161 -14.62 -6.62 -3.17
C SER A 161 -15.67 -7.65 -3.62
N GLN A 162 -16.70 -7.20 -4.34
CA GLN A 162 -17.72 -8.09 -4.92
C GLN A 162 -17.11 -9.02 -5.97
N LEU A 163 -16.22 -8.53 -6.83
CA LEU A 163 -15.54 -9.37 -7.82
C LEU A 163 -14.67 -10.45 -7.17
N PHE A 164 -13.97 -10.14 -6.07
CA PHE A 164 -13.24 -11.14 -5.29
C PHE A 164 -14.17 -12.15 -4.60
N GLN A 165 -15.27 -11.68 -4.02
CA GLN A 165 -16.25 -12.53 -3.34
C GLN A 165 -16.93 -13.51 -4.30
N THR A 166 -17.27 -13.04 -5.50
CA THR A 166 -17.93 -13.83 -6.56
C THR A 166 -16.94 -14.68 -7.37
N ARG A 167 -15.63 -14.61 -7.05
CA ARG A 167 -14.55 -15.29 -7.79
C ARG A 167 -14.51 -14.94 -9.29
N ALA A 168 -14.95 -13.74 -9.64
CA ALA A 168 -14.91 -13.23 -11.02
C ALA A 168 -13.49 -12.81 -11.46
N ILE A 169 -12.56 -12.67 -10.51
CA ILE A 169 -11.15 -12.33 -10.78
C ILE A 169 -10.33 -13.61 -10.82
N GLU A 170 -9.71 -13.86 -11.96
CA GLU A 170 -8.70 -14.90 -12.12
C GLU A 170 -7.34 -14.42 -11.61
N LYS A 171 -6.65 -15.29 -10.87
CA LYS A 171 -5.32 -15.02 -10.33
C LYS A 171 -4.40 -16.17 -10.69
N THR A 172 -3.29 -15.85 -11.32
CA THR A 172 -2.25 -16.82 -11.66
C THR A 172 -1.01 -16.54 -10.85
N TYR A 173 -0.48 -17.59 -10.22
CA TYR A 173 0.74 -17.54 -9.43
C TYR A 173 1.79 -18.46 -10.06
N THR A 174 3.03 -17.99 -10.07
CA THR A 174 4.19 -18.85 -10.37
C THR A 174 4.89 -19.13 -9.05
N ALA A 175 5.19 -20.39 -8.79
CA ALA A 175 5.87 -20.84 -7.60
C ALA A 175 6.97 -21.85 -7.98
N ILE A 176 8.05 -21.85 -7.19
CA ILE A 176 9.09 -22.88 -7.24
C ILE A 176 8.83 -23.80 -6.04
N CYS A 177 8.63 -25.08 -6.33
CA CYS A 177 8.38 -26.10 -5.33
C CYS A 177 9.59 -27.02 -5.22
N TYR A 178 9.82 -27.56 -4.01
CA TYR A 178 10.76 -28.66 -3.85
C TYR A 178 10.10 -29.98 -4.28
N GLY A 179 10.72 -30.65 -5.27
CA GLY A 179 10.16 -31.83 -5.91
C GLY A 179 9.11 -31.49 -6.98
N VAL A 180 8.70 -32.52 -7.74
CA VAL A 180 7.64 -32.41 -8.75
C VAL A 180 6.33 -32.88 -8.12
N PRO A 181 5.30 -32.01 -8.02
CA PRO A 181 4.01 -32.44 -7.48
C PRO A 181 3.38 -33.51 -8.38
N THR A 182 2.80 -34.53 -7.75
CA THR A 182 2.07 -35.61 -8.43
C THR A 182 0.59 -35.52 -8.07
N PRO A 183 -0.34 -35.62 -9.05
CA PRO A 183 -1.77 -35.58 -8.77
C PRO A 183 -2.20 -36.64 -7.75
N LYS A 184 -3.03 -36.25 -6.78
CA LYS A 184 -3.63 -37.15 -5.79
C LYS A 184 -5.06 -37.57 -6.17
N GLY A 185 -5.59 -38.60 -5.50
CA GLY A 185 -6.82 -39.33 -5.90
C GLY A 185 -8.13 -38.53 -5.96
N ASN A 186 -8.15 -37.25 -5.58
CA ASN A 186 -9.33 -36.37 -5.67
C ASN A 186 -9.15 -35.24 -6.70
N GLU A 187 -8.07 -35.25 -7.49
CA GLU A 187 -7.78 -34.22 -8.47
C GLU A 187 -8.47 -34.47 -9.81
N ILE A 188 -9.04 -33.42 -10.41
CA ILE A 188 -9.61 -33.44 -11.76
C ILE A 188 -8.63 -32.74 -12.68
N GLU A 189 -8.29 -33.38 -13.80
CA GLU A 189 -7.49 -32.78 -14.86
C GLU A 189 -8.39 -32.17 -15.93
N LYS A 190 -8.14 -30.90 -16.28
CA LYS A 190 -8.83 -30.21 -17.38
C LYS A 190 -7.87 -29.22 -18.04
N ASP A 191 -7.76 -29.28 -19.36
CA ASP A 191 -6.93 -28.36 -20.18
C ASP A 191 -5.46 -28.26 -19.70
N GLY A 192 -4.90 -29.37 -19.21
CA GLY A 192 -3.53 -29.43 -18.68
C GLY A 192 -3.35 -28.82 -17.29
N TRP A 193 -4.44 -28.52 -16.58
CA TRP A 193 -4.46 -28.11 -15.18
C TRP A 193 -5.02 -29.21 -14.30
N HIS A 194 -4.38 -29.44 -13.16
CA HIS A 194 -4.86 -30.30 -12.09
C HIS A 194 -5.51 -29.46 -10.99
N SER A 195 -6.60 -29.95 -10.40
CA SER A 195 -7.28 -29.27 -9.28
C SER A 195 -6.95 -29.91 -7.95
N MET A 196 -6.49 -29.14 -6.97
CA MET A 196 -6.37 -29.57 -5.57
C MET A 196 -7.49 -28.92 -4.74
N THR A 197 -8.32 -29.75 -4.11
CA THR A 197 -9.45 -29.32 -3.28
C THR A 197 -9.25 -29.80 -1.86
N GLU A 198 -8.44 -29.07 -1.10
CA GLU A 198 -8.15 -29.36 0.31
C GLU A 198 -8.54 -28.13 1.15
N PRO A 199 -9.24 -28.29 2.29
CA PRO A 199 -9.56 -27.17 3.15
C PRO A 199 -8.31 -26.49 3.70
N LEU A 200 -8.32 -25.15 3.73
CA LEU A 200 -7.27 -24.35 4.36
C LEU A 200 -7.87 -23.60 5.55
N ASP A 201 -7.30 -23.76 6.74
CA ASP A 201 -7.81 -23.19 7.99
C ASP A 201 -9.31 -23.46 8.23
N GLY A 202 -9.74 -24.69 7.91
CA GLY A 202 -11.14 -25.12 8.04
C GLY A 202 -12.10 -24.52 7.01
N LYS A 203 -11.61 -23.78 6.01
CA LYS A 203 -12.43 -23.20 4.94
C LYS A 203 -12.22 -23.93 3.62
N PRO A 204 -13.27 -24.10 2.80
CA PRO A 204 -13.12 -24.68 1.47
C PRO A 204 -12.14 -23.88 0.61
N ALA A 205 -11.12 -24.54 0.07
CA ALA A 205 -10.16 -23.97 -0.85
C ALA A 205 -10.00 -24.89 -2.08
N ILE A 206 -9.90 -24.26 -3.25
CA ILE A 206 -9.68 -24.94 -4.53
C ILE A 206 -8.54 -24.20 -5.21
N THR A 207 -7.51 -24.94 -5.64
CA THR A 207 -6.38 -24.40 -6.40
C THR A 207 -6.16 -25.23 -7.64
N PHE A 208 -6.11 -24.58 -8.79
CA PHE A 208 -5.67 -25.20 -10.04
C PHE A 208 -4.17 -24.99 -10.21
N TRP A 209 -3.44 -26.04 -10.57
CA TRP A 209 -2.00 -26.00 -10.77
C TRP A 209 -1.57 -26.80 -11.99
N ARG A 210 -0.43 -26.44 -12.57
CA ARG A 210 0.24 -27.21 -13.62
C ARG A 210 1.75 -27.02 -13.52
N VAL A 211 2.52 -28.01 -13.95
CA VAL A 211 3.97 -27.88 -14.00
C VAL A 211 4.36 -27.15 -15.28
N VAL A 212 4.98 -25.98 -15.13
CA VAL A 212 5.48 -25.19 -16.27
C VAL A 212 6.89 -25.64 -16.68
N GLN A 213 7.75 -25.89 -15.70
CA GLN A 213 9.13 -26.31 -15.92
C GLN A 213 9.62 -27.16 -14.74
N GLN A 214 10.54 -28.08 -15.03
CA GLN A 214 11.22 -28.92 -14.04
C GLN A 214 12.73 -28.74 -14.20
N TRP A 215 13.45 -28.68 -13.09
CA TRP A 215 14.91 -28.64 -13.07
C TRP A 215 15.42 -29.89 -12.36
N LYS A 216 16.43 -30.53 -12.96
CA LYS A 216 17.15 -31.60 -12.27
C LYS A 216 18.07 -30.94 -11.24
N HIS A 217 18.06 -31.48 -10.04
CA HIS A 217 18.99 -31.11 -8.98
C HIS A 217 20.41 -31.63 -9.30
#